data_AF-A0A8D2I0D2-F1
#
_entry.id   AF-A0A8D2I0D2-F1
#
_cell.length_a   1.000
_cell.length_b   1.000
_cell.length_c   1.000
_cell.angle_alpha   90.00
_cell.angle_beta   90.00
_cell.angle_gamma   90.00
#
_symmetry.space_group_name_H-M   'P 1'
#
loop_
_entity.id
_entity.type
_entity.pdbx_description
1 polymer ?
#
loop_
_entity_poly.entity_id
_entity_poly.type
_entity_poly.pdbx_seq_one_letter_code
_entity_poly.pdbx_strand_id
1 'polypeptide(L)'
;MNCSWTRGPAAPRDVQYHLYSWFSRDEDETECTQYMVDSAGVHVGCHFQELGEAKTTDNYFFLLNGTSHEAAIQFLDFAPLVAFKIEKYNPPANVTVHYNASSHSHVIRWLNPHRRYDLASSTFRYELDIQRTSGSPKRDPVFLDGKDENEYWPPSSDSRTENTVRLRVKYQRNEIWSEWSRTLRFGTPEEGYGSIPVTLVVLVVGAATLSTVVLMFLCKRYSLWRRLFPPIPRVKGEVTSDLASNQVTWAESQPPPDSQDPEEVLAVEETP
;
A
#
# COMPACT_ATOMS: atom_id res chain seq x y z
N MET A 1 -23.19 -7.96 -26.54
CA MET A 1 -23.03 -9.18 -25.70
C MET A 1 -22.38 -10.27 -26.52
N ASN A 2 -21.57 -11.13 -25.92
CA ASN A 2 -20.90 -12.22 -26.63
C ASN A 2 -21.31 -13.57 -26.02
N CYS A 3 -21.63 -14.54 -26.86
CA CYS A 3 -21.78 -15.93 -26.49
C CYS A 3 -20.67 -16.74 -27.19
N SER A 4 -20.16 -17.78 -26.54
CA SER A 4 -19.13 -18.67 -27.10
C SER A 4 -19.37 -20.10 -26.64
N TRP A 5 -19.11 -21.06 -27.52
CA TRP A 5 -19.22 -22.48 -27.25
C TRP A 5 -18.10 -23.25 -27.94
N THR A 6 -17.85 -24.47 -27.49
CA THR A 6 -16.90 -25.39 -28.11
C THR A 6 -17.66 -26.50 -28.82
N ARG A 7 -17.13 -26.97 -29.94
CA ARG A 7 -17.62 -28.17 -30.64
C ARG A 7 -17.77 -29.35 -29.66
N GLY A 8 -18.87 -30.08 -29.75
CA GLY A 8 -19.07 -31.30 -28.98
C GLY A 8 -17.98 -32.34 -29.31
N PRO A 9 -17.46 -33.09 -28.32
CA PRO A 9 -16.29 -33.97 -28.51
C PRO A 9 -16.56 -35.15 -29.47
N ALA A 10 -17.84 -35.51 -29.67
CA ALA A 10 -18.29 -36.54 -30.61
C ALA A 10 -19.01 -35.97 -31.84
N ALA A 11 -18.96 -34.66 -32.08
CA ALA A 11 -19.69 -34.04 -33.19
C ALA A 11 -19.02 -34.36 -34.55
N PRO A 12 -19.78 -34.80 -35.57
CA PRO A 12 -19.32 -35.04 -36.93
C PRO A 12 -18.53 -33.88 -37.54
N ARG A 13 -17.69 -34.14 -38.55
CA ARG A 13 -16.79 -33.13 -39.14
C ARG A 13 -17.50 -31.97 -39.85
N ASP A 14 -18.70 -32.22 -40.34
CA ASP A 14 -19.55 -31.27 -41.05
C ASP A 14 -20.52 -30.48 -40.15
N VAL A 15 -20.43 -30.63 -38.81
CA VAL A 15 -21.37 -29.96 -37.90
C VAL A 15 -21.36 -28.43 -38.08
N GLN A 16 -22.55 -27.85 -38.15
CA GLN A 16 -22.77 -26.41 -38.03
C GLN A 16 -23.70 -26.11 -36.85
N TYR A 17 -23.41 -25.05 -36.11
CA TYR A 17 -24.19 -24.65 -34.92
C TYR A 17 -25.02 -23.40 -35.17
N HIS A 18 -26.21 -23.36 -34.58
CA HIS A 18 -27.15 -22.25 -34.71
C HIS A 18 -27.60 -21.80 -33.32
N LEU A 19 -27.39 -20.52 -32.99
CA LEU A 19 -27.79 -19.95 -31.72
C LEU A 19 -29.08 -19.16 -31.90
N TYR A 20 -30.09 -19.53 -31.12
CA TYR A 20 -31.35 -18.83 -31.00
C TYR A 20 -31.48 -18.23 -29.59
N SER A 21 -32.13 -17.07 -29.49
CA SER A 21 -32.27 -16.33 -28.23
C SER A 21 -33.54 -15.51 -28.15
N TRP A 22 -34.04 -15.33 -26.93
CA TRP A 22 -35.14 -14.44 -26.58
C TRP A 22 -34.89 -13.85 -25.19
N PHE A 23 -35.29 -12.59 -24.95
CA PHE A 23 -34.90 -11.83 -23.75
C PHE A 23 -36.04 -11.53 -22.78
N SER A 24 -37.28 -11.78 -23.19
CA SER A 24 -38.46 -11.86 -22.32
C SER A 24 -39.36 -13.05 -22.71
N ARG A 25 -40.40 -13.34 -21.91
CA ARG A 25 -41.36 -14.42 -22.22
C ARG A 25 -42.36 -14.06 -23.33
N ASP A 26 -42.45 -12.77 -23.64
CA ASP A 26 -43.42 -12.21 -24.58
C ASP A 26 -42.76 -11.83 -25.92
N GLU A 27 -41.47 -12.17 -26.09
CA GLU A 27 -40.67 -11.98 -27.30
C GLU A 27 -40.51 -13.30 -28.06
N ASP A 28 -40.52 -13.22 -29.39
CA ASP A 28 -40.26 -14.35 -30.27
C ASP A 28 -38.76 -14.73 -30.29
N GLU A 29 -38.51 -16.03 -30.52
CA GLU A 29 -37.19 -16.58 -30.73
C GLU A 29 -36.50 -15.97 -31.96
N THR A 30 -35.29 -15.43 -31.78
CA THR A 30 -34.50 -14.79 -32.84
C THR A 30 -33.14 -15.48 -33.01
N GLU A 31 -32.77 -15.83 -34.24
CA GLU A 31 -31.44 -16.39 -34.55
C GLU A 31 -30.34 -15.33 -34.47
N CYS A 32 -29.15 -15.73 -34.04
CA CYS A 32 -27.94 -14.91 -34.11
C CYS A 32 -27.63 -14.45 -35.54
N THR A 33 -27.41 -13.14 -35.71
CA THR A 33 -27.09 -12.53 -37.00
C THR A 33 -25.59 -12.35 -37.27
N GLN A 34 -24.75 -12.41 -36.23
CA GLN A 34 -23.30 -12.16 -36.31
C GLN A 34 -22.53 -13.31 -35.62
N TYR A 35 -22.38 -14.43 -36.31
CA TYR A 35 -21.62 -15.58 -35.81
C TYR A 35 -20.09 -15.32 -35.79
N MET A 36 -19.43 -15.82 -34.75
CA MET A 36 -17.99 -16.00 -34.69
C MET A 36 -17.65 -17.39 -35.22
N VAL A 37 -16.70 -17.49 -36.16
CA VAL A 37 -16.34 -18.75 -36.83
C VAL A 37 -14.92 -19.18 -36.50
N ASP A 38 -14.69 -20.49 -36.44
CA ASP A 38 -13.36 -21.08 -36.29
C ASP A 38 -12.62 -21.22 -37.63
N SER A 39 -11.39 -21.76 -37.60
CA SER A 39 -10.58 -21.99 -38.81
C SER A 39 -11.15 -23.02 -39.79
N ALA A 40 -12.18 -23.78 -39.39
CA ALA A 40 -12.90 -24.72 -40.24
C ALA A 40 -14.24 -24.16 -40.77
N GLY A 41 -14.58 -22.90 -40.43
CA GLY A 41 -15.84 -22.27 -40.82
C GLY A 41 -17.05 -22.65 -39.94
N VAL A 42 -16.80 -23.28 -38.79
CA VAL A 42 -17.84 -23.70 -37.85
C VAL A 42 -18.16 -22.55 -36.92
N HIS A 43 -19.44 -22.30 -36.68
CA HIS A 43 -19.91 -21.32 -35.72
C HIS A 43 -19.53 -21.75 -34.30
N VAL A 44 -18.75 -20.93 -33.61
CA VAL A 44 -18.24 -21.16 -32.23
C VAL A 44 -18.59 -20.02 -31.27
N GLY A 45 -19.34 -19.03 -31.75
CA GLY A 45 -19.84 -17.93 -30.92
C GLY A 45 -20.83 -17.05 -31.66
N CYS A 46 -21.41 -16.10 -30.93
CA CYS A 46 -22.31 -15.08 -31.45
C CYS A 46 -21.98 -13.72 -30.84
N HIS A 47 -22.01 -12.67 -31.65
CA HIS A 47 -21.99 -11.29 -31.19
C HIS A 47 -23.38 -10.65 -31.33
N PHE A 48 -23.89 -10.12 -30.23
CA PHE A 48 -25.06 -9.24 -30.22
C PHE A 48 -24.54 -7.81 -30.09
N GLN A 49 -24.46 -7.09 -31.22
CA GLN A 49 -23.95 -5.72 -31.27
C GLN A 49 -24.82 -4.77 -30.44
N GLU A 50 -26.13 -4.84 -30.66
CA GLU A 50 -27.14 -4.11 -29.89
C GLU A 50 -28.01 -5.10 -29.11
N LEU A 51 -28.48 -4.65 -27.96
CA LEU A 51 -29.50 -5.30 -27.13
C LEU A 51 -30.62 -4.27 -26.94
N GLY A 52 -31.86 -4.74 -26.76
CA GLY A 52 -33.02 -3.87 -26.56
C GLY A 52 -32.97 -3.01 -25.29
N GLU A 53 -34.12 -2.54 -24.83
CA GLU A 53 -34.20 -1.86 -23.52
C GLU A 53 -33.73 -2.80 -22.40
N ALA A 54 -33.11 -2.25 -21.35
CA ALA A 54 -32.54 -3.02 -20.25
C ALA A 54 -33.48 -3.04 -19.04
N LYS A 55 -34.16 -4.15 -18.78
CA LYS A 55 -35.02 -4.29 -17.60
C LYS A 55 -34.36 -5.24 -16.60
N THR A 56 -34.37 -4.89 -15.33
CA THR A 56 -33.73 -5.70 -14.26
C THR A 56 -34.41 -7.06 -14.04
N THR A 57 -35.62 -7.24 -14.57
CA THR A 57 -36.39 -8.49 -14.60
C THR A 57 -36.04 -9.41 -15.78
N ASP A 58 -35.23 -8.96 -16.74
CA ASP A 58 -34.94 -9.72 -17.95
C ASP A 58 -34.18 -11.01 -17.63
N ASN A 59 -34.65 -12.10 -18.24
CA ASN A 59 -33.99 -13.39 -18.23
C ASN A 59 -33.65 -13.73 -19.68
N TYR A 60 -32.38 -13.93 -19.95
CA TYR A 60 -31.89 -14.25 -21.28
C TYR A 60 -31.93 -15.77 -21.45
N PHE A 61 -32.68 -16.21 -22.46
CA PHE A 61 -32.80 -17.61 -22.84
C PHE A 61 -31.98 -17.84 -24.10
N PHE A 62 -31.33 -19.00 -24.16
CA PHE A 62 -30.49 -19.39 -25.28
C PHE A 62 -30.76 -20.85 -25.62
N LEU A 63 -30.88 -21.13 -26.91
CA LEU A 63 -30.97 -22.47 -27.47
C LEU A 63 -29.86 -22.60 -28.52
N LEU A 64 -28.91 -23.50 -28.28
CA LEU A 64 -27.87 -23.84 -29.23
C LEU A 64 -28.25 -25.13 -29.95
N ASN A 65 -28.69 -25.01 -31.20
CA ASN A 65 -29.02 -26.13 -32.07
C ASN A 65 -27.83 -26.49 -32.97
N GLY A 66 -27.88 -27.62 -33.65
CA GLY A 66 -26.86 -28.03 -34.62
C GLY A 66 -27.38 -28.87 -35.77
N THR A 67 -26.68 -28.81 -36.90
CA THR A 67 -26.99 -29.54 -38.12
C THR A 67 -25.76 -30.31 -38.61
N SER A 68 -25.98 -31.48 -39.23
CA SER A 68 -24.97 -32.33 -39.87
C SER A 68 -25.70 -33.31 -40.81
N HIS A 69 -25.03 -33.73 -41.87
CA HIS A 69 -25.49 -34.77 -42.78
C HIS A 69 -25.13 -36.18 -42.29
N GLU A 70 -24.11 -36.31 -41.43
CA GLU A 70 -23.63 -37.59 -40.91
C GLU A 70 -24.41 -38.09 -39.68
N ALA A 71 -24.83 -37.19 -38.78
CA ALA A 71 -25.57 -37.56 -37.58
C ALA A 71 -26.52 -36.46 -37.07
N ALA A 72 -27.56 -36.86 -36.34
CA ALA A 72 -28.39 -35.93 -35.59
C ALA A 72 -27.57 -35.29 -34.44
N ILE A 73 -27.61 -33.97 -34.36
CA ILE A 73 -26.92 -33.19 -33.33
C ILE A 73 -27.90 -32.88 -32.21
N GLN A 74 -27.50 -33.12 -30.96
CA GLN A 74 -28.31 -32.72 -29.80
C GLN A 74 -28.21 -31.21 -29.62
N PHE A 75 -29.36 -30.57 -29.40
CA PHE A 75 -29.40 -29.18 -28.96
C PHE A 75 -28.93 -29.07 -27.50
N LEU A 76 -28.51 -27.87 -27.12
CA LEU A 76 -28.23 -27.50 -25.74
C LEU A 76 -29.09 -26.30 -25.37
N ASP A 77 -30.00 -26.48 -24.41
CA ASP A 77 -30.73 -25.42 -23.74
C ASP A 77 -30.01 -25.00 -22.45
N PHE A 78 -30.31 -23.78 -22.00
CA PHE A 78 -29.71 -23.20 -20.80
C PHE A 78 -30.79 -22.79 -19.80
N ALA A 79 -30.51 -22.98 -18.51
CA ALA A 79 -31.30 -22.37 -17.45
C ALA A 79 -31.27 -20.82 -17.64
N PRO A 80 -32.40 -20.11 -17.46
CA PRO A 80 -32.49 -18.70 -17.86
C PRO A 80 -31.48 -17.82 -17.12
N LEU A 81 -30.69 -17.06 -17.88
CA LEU A 81 -29.63 -16.23 -17.34
C LEU A 81 -30.17 -14.87 -16.94
N VAL A 82 -30.15 -14.55 -15.64
CA VAL A 82 -30.57 -13.24 -15.13
C VAL A 82 -29.61 -12.17 -15.67
N ALA A 83 -30.10 -11.27 -16.51
CA ALA A 83 -29.26 -10.53 -17.44
C ALA A 83 -28.22 -9.61 -16.76
N PHE A 84 -28.61 -8.93 -15.67
CA PHE A 84 -27.68 -8.08 -14.91
C PHE A 84 -26.59 -8.87 -14.16
N LYS A 85 -26.78 -10.18 -13.92
CA LYS A 85 -25.78 -11.00 -13.23
C LYS A 85 -24.63 -11.41 -14.16
N ILE A 86 -24.88 -11.51 -15.47
CA ILE A 86 -23.88 -11.92 -16.47
C ILE A 86 -23.13 -10.73 -17.10
N GLU A 87 -23.45 -9.49 -16.72
CA GLU A 87 -22.76 -8.30 -17.18
C GLU A 87 -21.32 -8.24 -16.64
N LYS A 88 -20.32 -8.28 -17.54
CA LYS A 88 -18.93 -7.95 -17.22
C LYS A 88 -18.76 -6.43 -17.27
N TYR A 89 -18.54 -5.80 -16.12
CA TYR A 89 -18.29 -4.36 -16.05
C TYR A 89 -16.92 -3.98 -16.65
N ASN A 90 -16.86 -2.75 -17.15
CA ASN A 90 -15.59 -2.07 -17.44
C ASN A 90 -14.80 -1.78 -16.14
N PRO A 91 -13.47 -1.62 -16.20
CA PRO A 91 -12.68 -1.15 -15.07
C PRO A 91 -13.20 0.19 -14.53
N PRO A 92 -12.95 0.51 -13.24
CA PRO A 92 -13.40 1.76 -12.63
C PRO A 92 -12.93 3.00 -13.42
N ALA A 93 -13.87 3.90 -13.71
CA ALA A 93 -13.59 5.10 -14.48
C ALA A 93 -12.96 6.21 -13.62
N ASN A 94 -12.18 7.09 -14.25
CA ASN A 94 -11.59 8.27 -13.63
C ASN A 94 -10.90 8.01 -12.28
N VAL A 95 -10.11 6.93 -12.18
CA VAL A 95 -9.25 6.71 -11.01
C VAL A 95 -8.26 7.87 -10.89
N THR A 96 -8.27 8.54 -9.75
CA THR A 96 -7.32 9.60 -9.37
C THR A 96 -6.72 9.32 -7.99
N VAL A 97 -5.54 9.90 -7.75
CA VAL A 97 -4.92 9.95 -6.43
C VAL A 97 -4.54 11.40 -6.15
N HIS A 98 -4.94 11.92 -5.00
CA HIS A 98 -4.62 13.28 -4.56
C HIS A 98 -3.96 13.24 -3.18
N TYR A 99 -3.04 14.16 -2.89
CA TYR A 99 -2.48 14.31 -1.54
C TYR A 99 -3.34 15.30 -0.73
N ASN A 100 -3.74 14.91 0.48
CA ASN A 100 -4.44 15.79 1.41
C ASN A 100 -3.46 16.29 2.48
N ALA A 101 -3.16 17.59 2.44
CA ALA A 101 -2.22 18.22 3.36
C ALA A 101 -2.72 18.28 4.82
N SER A 102 -4.03 18.27 5.07
CA SER A 102 -4.59 18.29 6.42
C SER A 102 -4.42 16.93 7.10
N SER A 103 -4.80 15.83 6.43
CA SER A 103 -4.67 14.47 6.98
C SER A 103 -3.30 13.83 6.76
N HIS A 104 -2.39 14.50 6.03
CA HIS A 104 -1.05 14.00 5.70
C HIS A 104 -1.05 12.61 5.01
N SER A 105 -2.11 12.32 4.26
CA SER A 105 -2.25 11.08 3.50
C SER A 105 -2.78 11.32 2.09
N HIS A 106 -2.59 10.35 1.22
CA HIS A 106 -3.27 10.33 -0.07
C HIS A 106 -4.74 9.93 0.08
N VAL A 107 -5.55 10.35 -0.89
CA VAL A 107 -6.92 9.85 -1.10
C VAL A 107 -7.02 9.34 -2.54
N ILE A 108 -7.55 8.13 -2.68
CA ILE A 108 -7.76 7.45 -3.95
C ILE A 108 -9.25 7.53 -4.25
N ARG A 109 -9.64 8.07 -5.41
CA ARG A 109 -11.04 8.25 -5.81
C ARG A 109 -11.30 7.64 -7.17
N TRP A 110 -12.51 7.14 -7.39
CA TRP A 110 -12.93 6.57 -8.68
C TRP A 110 -14.44 6.68 -8.86
N LEU A 111 -14.87 6.71 -10.11
CA LEU A 111 -16.29 6.68 -10.47
C LEU A 111 -16.77 5.24 -10.65
N ASN A 112 -18.07 5.04 -10.38
CA ASN A 112 -18.76 3.81 -10.76
C ASN A 112 -18.65 3.60 -12.28
N PRO A 113 -18.42 2.37 -12.76
CA PRO A 113 -18.41 2.09 -14.19
C PRO A 113 -19.79 2.33 -14.79
N HIS A 114 -19.84 2.69 -16.07
CA HIS A 114 -21.10 2.60 -16.82
C HIS A 114 -21.56 1.14 -16.85
N ARG A 115 -22.87 0.95 -16.73
CA ARG A 115 -23.57 -0.33 -16.64
C ARG A 115 -24.87 -0.25 -17.42
N ARG A 116 -25.35 -1.40 -17.89
CA ARG A 116 -26.59 -1.52 -18.66
C ARG A 116 -27.86 -1.46 -17.80
N TYR A 117 -27.81 -1.98 -16.57
CA TYR A 117 -28.99 -2.09 -15.69
C TYR A 117 -28.93 -1.12 -14.52
N ASP A 118 -30.06 -0.50 -14.16
CA ASP A 118 -30.11 0.39 -13.00
C ASP A 118 -30.28 -0.39 -11.69
N LEU A 119 -29.31 -0.23 -10.78
CA LEU A 119 -29.14 -0.99 -9.53
C LEU A 119 -28.57 -0.06 -8.43
N ALA A 120 -28.58 -0.45 -7.15
CA ALA A 120 -27.88 0.34 -6.13
C ALA A 120 -26.35 0.34 -6.35
N SER A 121 -25.64 1.44 -6.11
CA SER A 121 -24.16 1.48 -6.22
C SER A 121 -23.46 0.48 -5.28
N SER A 122 -24.13 0.10 -4.18
CA SER A 122 -23.72 -0.96 -3.26
C SER A 122 -23.71 -2.37 -3.88
N THR A 123 -24.19 -2.56 -5.12
CA THR A 123 -24.05 -3.84 -5.83
C THR A 123 -22.67 -4.03 -6.47
N PHE A 124 -21.85 -2.99 -6.55
CA PHE A 124 -20.45 -3.12 -6.94
C PHE A 124 -19.60 -3.65 -5.78
N ARG A 125 -18.61 -4.48 -6.10
CA ARG A 125 -17.52 -4.82 -5.19
C ARG A 125 -16.20 -4.52 -5.89
N TYR A 126 -15.41 -3.65 -5.27
CA TYR A 126 -14.10 -3.23 -5.73
C TYR A 126 -13.00 -4.06 -5.08
N GLU A 127 -11.91 -4.24 -5.82
CA GLU A 127 -10.63 -4.74 -5.33
C GLU A 127 -9.54 -3.73 -5.68
N LEU A 128 -8.83 -3.27 -4.66
CA LEU A 128 -7.71 -2.33 -4.75
C LEU A 128 -6.42 -3.12 -4.51
N ASP A 129 -5.61 -3.26 -5.54
CA ASP A 129 -4.27 -3.85 -5.46
C ASP A 129 -3.26 -2.72 -5.24
N ILE A 130 -2.80 -2.57 -3.99
CA ILE A 130 -1.86 -1.53 -3.56
C ILE A 130 -0.53 -2.20 -3.23
N GLN A 131 0.51 -1.92 -4.02
CA GLN A 131 1.82 -2.55 -3.90
C GLN A 131 2.95 -1.51 -3.86
N ARG A 132 3.89 -1.69 -2.93
CA ARG A 132 5.10 -0.84 -2.83
C ARG A 132 6.03 -1.13 -4.00
N THR A 133 6.74 -0.10 -4.48
CA THR A 133 7.68 -0.23 -5.59
C THR A 133 8.99 -0.92 -5.18
N SER A 134 9.41 -0.82 -3.92
CA SER A 134 10.69 -1.34 -3.40
C SER A 134 10.51 -2.50 -2.40
N GLY A 135 10.92 -3.72 -2.81
CA GLY A 135 11.40 -4.80 -1.95
C GLY A 135 10.49 -5.41 -0.87
N SER A 136 9.31 -4.86 -0.61
CA SER A 136 8.41 -5.35 0.46
C SER A 136 7.67 -6.63 0.03
N PRO A 137 7.24 -7.48 0.99
CA PRO A 137 6.29 -8.54 0.69
C PRO A 137 5.03 -7.97 0.04
N LYS A 138 4.45 -8.75 -0.89
CA LYS A 138 3.20 -8.39 -1.57
C LYS A 138 2.09 -8.22 -0.54
N ARG A 139 1.38 -7.09 -0.58
CA ARG A 139 0.24 -6.81 0.30
C ARG A 139 -1.01 -7.51 -0.21
N ASP A 140 -1.87 -7.97 0.70
CA ASP A 140 -3.20 -8.44 0.36
C ASP A 140 -4.07 -7.32 -0.24
N PRO A 141 -4.88 -7.60 -1.27
CA PRO A 141 -5.79 -6.62 -1.86
C PRO A 141 -6.84 -6.13 -0.86
N VAL A 142 -7.22 -4.86 -0.98
CA VAL A 142 -8.30 -4.27 -0.17
C VAL A 142 -9.62 -4.40 -0.92
N PHE A 143 -10.64 -4.98 -0.28
CA PHE A 143 -11.98 -5.13 -0.85
C PHE A 143 -12.93 -4.11 -0.26
N LEU A 144 -13.71 -3.44 -1.12
CA LEU A 144 -14.68 -2.40 -0.73
C LEU A 144 -15.99 -2.64 -1.46
N ASP A 145 -17.12 -2.48 -0.78
CA ASP A 145 -18.42 -2.41 -1.44
C ASP A 145 -18.67 -0.99 -1.98
N GLY A 146 -19.37 -0.88 -3.10
CA GLY A 146 -19.53 0.36 -3.85
C GLY A 146 -20.45 1.39 -3.19
N LYS A 147 -20.22 2.65 -3.56
CA LYS A 147 -20.97 3.84 -3.12
C LYS A 147 -21.20 4.76 -4.31
N ASP A 148 -22.08 5.75 -4.16
CA ASP A 148 -22.28 6.77 -5.20
C ASP A 148 -21.01 7.63 -5.38
N GLU A 149 -20.36 7.96 -4.26
CA GLU A 149 -18.99 8.52 -4.23
C GLU A 149 -18.04 7.49 -3.61
N ASN A 150 -17.09 6.97 -4.40
CA ASN A 150 -16.10 6.02 -3.92
C ASN A 150 -14.78 6.73 -3.59
N GLU A 151 -14.31 6.54 -2.37
CA GLU A 151 -12.98 6.92 -1.95
C GLU A 151 -12.35 5.90 -1.00
N TYR A 152 -11.01 5.84 -1.02
CA TYR A 152 -10.20 5.08 -0.10
C TYR A 152 -9.03 5.93 0.40
N TRP A 153 -8.72 5.78 1.69
CA TRP A 153 -7.64 6.48 2.37
C TRP A 153 -6.56 5.47 2.76
N PRO A 154 -5.46 5.35 1.99
CA PRO A 154 -4.30 4.61 2.42
C PRO A 154 -3.79 5.09 3.79
N PRO A 155 -3.23 4.18 4.62
CA PRO A 155 -2.43 4.55 5.78
C PRO A 155 -1.37 5.60 5.46
N SER A 156 -1.09 6.51 6.40
CA SER A 156 -0.09 7.58 6.21
C SER A 156 1.35 7.07 6.02
N SER A 157 1.62 5.79 6.35
CA SER A 157 2.86 5.10 5.96
C SER A 157 3.04 5.06 4.45
N ASP A 158 1.95 4.83 3.71
CA ASP A 158 1.95 4.57 2.29
C ASP A 158 2.16 5.87 1.48
N SER A 159 2.03 7.02 2.13
CA SER A 159 2.40 8.33 1.57
C SER A 159 3.89 8.65 1.64
N ARG A 160 4.66 7.94 2.48
CA ARG A 160 6.11 8.19 2.69
C ARG A 160 7.00 7.34 1.78
N THR A 161 6.39 6.49 0.94
CA THR A 161 7.08 5.44 0.19
C THR A 161 6.40 5.29 -1.16
N GLU A 162 7.13 5.02 -2.23
CA GLU A 162 6.51 4.91 -3.55
C GLU A 162 5.64 3.66 -3.63
N ASN A 163 4.35 3.88 -3.82
CA ASN A 163 3.35 2.84 -3.96
C ASN A 163 2.67 2.94 -5.33
N THR A 164 2.16 1.81 -5.77
CA THR A 164 1.31 1.67 -6.95
C THR A 164 -0.10 1.27 -6.52
N VAL A 165 -1.12 1.72 -7.25
CA VAL A 165 -2.50 1.26 -7.11
C VAL A 165 -3.11 0.97 -8.47
N ARG A 166 -3.86 -0.12 -8.55
CA ARG A 166 -4.82 -0.42 -9.62
C ARG A 166 -6.09 -1.00 -9.02
N LEU A 167 -7.21 -0.81 -9.70
CA LEU A 167 -8.53 -1.22 -9.22
C LEU A 167 -9.24 -2.09 -10.24
N ARG A 168 -10.04 -3.04 -9.77
CA ARG A 168 -11.03 -3.76 -10.58
C ARG A 168 -12.36 -3.84 -9.83
N VAL A 169 -13.43 -4.16 -10.56
CA VAL A 169 -14.80 -4.19 -10.03
C VAL A 169 -15.55 -5.42 -10.52
N LYS A 170 -16.43 -5.96 -9.69
CA LYS A 170 -17.41 -6.98 -10.06
C LYS A 170 -18.79 -6.68 -9.49
N TYR A 171 -19.81 -7.38 -9.97
CA TYR A 171 -21.07 -7.49 -9.24
C TYR A 171 -20.85 -8.30 -7.95
N GLN A 172 -21.31 -7.79 -6.81
CA GLN A 172 -20.95 -8.30 -5.48
C GLN A 172 -21.19 -9.80 -5.29
N ARG A 173 -22.20 -10.38 -5.98
CA ARG A 173 -22.60 -11.80 -5.89
C ARG A 173 -22.25 -12.66 -7.12
N ASN A 174 -21.39 -12.18 -8.00
CA ASN A 174 -20.84 -12.95 -9.12
C ASN A 174 -19.31 -13.06 -8.95
N GLU A 175 -18.63 -13.85 -9.78
CA GLU A 175 -17.16 -13.98 -9.85
C GLU A 175 -16.53 -13.35 -11.11
N ILE A 176 -17.35 -12.79 -12.02
CA ILE A 176 -16.87 -12.07 -13.20
C ILE A 176 -16.30 -10.71 -12.78
N TRP A 177 -14.98 -10.62 -12.72
CA TRP A 177 -14.24 -9.37 -12.54
C TRP A 177 -14.08 -8.58 -13.85
N SER A 178 -14.07 -7.26 -13.74
CA SER A 178 -13.53 -6.37 -14.78
C SER A 178 -12.04 -6.63 -15.01
N GLU A 179 -11.52 -6.10 -16.11
CA GLU A 179 -10.08 -5.87 -16.22
C GLU A 179 -9.58 -4.91 -15.12
N TRP A 180 -8.27 -4.89 -14.91
CA TRP A 180 -7.65 -3.89 -14.04
C TRP A 180 -7.64 -2.50 -14.69
N SER A 181 -7.84 -1.46 -13.88
CA SER A 181 -7.59 -0.08 -14.28
C SER A 181 -6.11 0.13 -14.64
N ARG A 182 -5.82 1.28 -15.27
CA ARG A 182 -4.44 1.80 -15.32
C ARG A 182 -3.83 1.81 -13.91
N THR A 183 -2.54 1.49 -13.83
CA THR A 183 -1.77 1.58 -12.59
C THR A 183 -1.34 3.03 -12.35
N LEU A 184 -1.59 3.55 -11.16
CA LEU A 184 -1.18 4.89 -10.72
C LEU A 184 -0.09 4.78 -9.65
N ARG A 185 0.85 5.73 -9.65
CA ARG A 185 1.88 5.86 -8.61
C ARG A 185 1.49 6.95 -7.62
N PHE A 186 1.82 6.75 -6.35
CA PHE A 186 1.61 7.71 -5.27
C PHE A 186 2.63 7.51 -4.14
N GLY A 187 2.64 8.43 -3.18
CA GLY A 187 3.69 8.52 -2.16
C GLY A 187 4.98 9.14 -2.69
N THR A 188 5.90 9.45 -1.79
CA THR A 188 7.24 9.92 -2.17
C THR A 188 8.10 8.76 -2.66
N PRO A 189 8.88 8.92 -3.75
CA PRO A 189 10.03 8.06 -4.01
C PRO A 189 10.82 7.87 -2.72
N GLU A 190 11.28 6.65 -2.46
CA GLU A 190 12.44 6.50 -1.58
C GLU A 190 13.60 7.09 -2.35
N GLU A 191 13.78 8.41 -2.22
CA GLU A 191 15.10 8.99 -2.42
C GLU A 191 16.01 8.21 -1.50
N GLY A 192 16.81 7.34 -2.11
CA GLY A 192 17.96 6.81 -1.44
C GLY A 192 18.78 8.02 -1.02
N TYR A 193 18.68 8.37 0.26
CA TYR A 193 19.77 8.96 1.01
C TYR A 193 20.91 7.95 0.89
N GLY A 194 21.55 7.97 -0.28
CA GLY A 194 22.68 7.14 -0.63
C GLY A 194 23.65 7.40 0.49
N SER A 195 23.82 6.37 1.32
CA SER A 195 24.46 6.44 2.64
C SER A 195 25.60 7.45 2.54
N ILE A 196 25.59 8.52 3.35
CA ILE A 196 26.78 9.38 3.47
C ILE A 196 27.89 8.38 3.72
N PRO A 197 28.77 8.11 2.74
CA PRO A 197 29.38 6.81 2.69
C PRO A 197 30.27 6.74 3.92
N VAL A 198 30.22 5.63 4.66
CA VAL A 198 30.82 5.61 6.01
C VAL A 198 32.30 6.05 5.95
N THR A 199 32.95 5.81 4.82
CA THR A 199 34.24 6.39 4.41
C THR A 199 34.34 7.92 4.51
N LEU A 200 33.38 8.70 4.03
CA LEU A 200 33.36 10.18 4.14
C LEU A 200 33.25 10.63 5.60
N VAL A 201 32.40 10.00 6.41
CA VAL A 201 32.28 10.34 7.84
C VAL A 201 33.58 9.98 8.58
N VAL A 202 34.14 8.80 8.33
CA VAL A 202 35.42 8.35 8.89
C VAL A 202 36.59 9.24 8.42
N LEU A 203 36.60 9.71 7.17
CA LEU A 203 37.60 10.65 6.65
C LEU A 203 37.54 12.00 7.37
N VAL A 204 36.35 12.57 7.57
CA VAL A 204 36.18 13.84 8.28
C VAL A 204 36.62 13.74 9.74
N VAL A 205 36.20 12.67 10.45
CA VAL A 205 36.62 12.43 11.85
C VAL A 205 38.12 12.12 11.95
N GLY A 206 38.67 11.36 11.01
CA GLY A 206 40.10 11.07 10.91
C GLY A 206 40.95 12.32 10.66
N ALA A 207 40.51 13.20 9.74
CA ALA A 207 41.19 14.46 9.45
C ALA A 207 41.12 15.44 10.63
N ALA A 208 39.96 15.52 11.32
CA ALA A 208 39.80 16.35 12.52
C ALA A 208 40.70 15.88 13.67
N THR A 209 40.71 14.58 13.96
CA THR A 209 41.57 14.00 15.02
C THR A 209 43.06 14.20 14.72
N LEU A 210 43.53 13.91 13.50
CA LEU A 210 44.90 14.21 13.06
C LEU A 210 45.25 15.70 13.22
N SER A 211 44.36 16.60 12.82
CA SER A 211 44.56 18.05 12.94
C SER A 211 44.71 18.49 14.40
N THR A 212 43.90 17.97 15.32
CA THR A 212 44.03 18.27 16.76
C THR A 212 45.33 17.73 17.37
N VAL A 213 45.78 16.54 16.96
CA VAL A 213 47.07 15.96 17.42
C VAL A 213 48.25 16.79 16.91
N VAL A 214 48.23 17.21 15.64
CA VAL A 214 49.27 18.08 15.07
C VAL A 214 49.29 19.44 15.77
N LEU A 215 48.12 20.07 16.00
CA LEU A 215 48.02 21.32 16.75
C LEU A 215 48.55 21.19 18.18
N MET A 216 48.20 20.12 18.90
CA MET A 216 48.72 19.84 20.25
C MET A 216 50.25 19.66 20.26
N PHE A 217 50.81 18.98 19.25
CA PHE A 217 52.25 18.79 19.12
C PHE A 217 52.98 20.10 18.80
N LEU A 218 52.43 20.92 17.89
CA LEU A 218 52.95 22.25 17.57
C LEU A 218 52.89 23.19 18.79
N CYS A 219 51.77 23.20 19.54
CA CYS A 219 51.63 23.96 20.78
C CYS A 219 52.66 23.56 21.86
N LYS A 220 52.96 22.25 21.99
CA LYS A 220 54.05 21.76 22.86
C LYS A 220 55.43 22.19 22.36
N ARG A 221 55.68 22.15 21.05
CA ARG A 221 57.01 22.41 20.46
C ARG A 221 57.37 23.90 20.37
N TYR A 222 56.39 24.79 20.17
CA TYR A 222 56.59 26.22 19.92
C TYR A 222 56.43 27.14 21.15
N SER A 223 56.63 26.61 22.36
CA SER A 223 56.83 27.39 23.60
C SER A 223 55.68 28.27 24.12
N LEU A 224 54.44 28.10 23.65
CA LEU A 224 53.29 28.89 24.14
C LEU A 224 53.06 28.78 25.67
N TRP A 225 53.48 27.68 26.29
CA TRP A 225 53.50 27.53 27.75
C TRP A 225 54.37 28.57 28.49
N ARG A 226 55.44 29.10 27.87
CA ARG A 226 56.26 30.17 28.46
C ARG A 226 55.62 31.57 28.39
N ARG A 227 54.54 31.75 27.61
CA ARG A 227 53.78 33.02 27.54
C ARG A 227 52.50 33.01 28.36
N LEU A 228 51.94 31.84 28.68
CA LEU A 228 50.67 31.71 29.43
C LEU A 228 50.85 31.50 30.93
N PHE A 229 52.01 30.97 31.38
CA PHE A 229 52.34 30.85 32.81
C PHE A 229 53.78 31.32 33.07
N PRO A 230 53.99 32.58 33.50
CA PRO A 230 55.32 33.03 33.91
C PRO A 230 55.72 32.38 35.26
N PRO A 231 57.01 32.03 35.46
CA PRO A 231 57.47 31.51 36.74
C PRO A 231 57.61 32.64 37.78
N ILE A 232 56.93 32.49 38.92
CA ILE A 232 57.18 33.21 40.18
C ILE A 232 58.21 32.36 40.94
N PRO A 233 59.40 32.84 41.39
CA PRO A 233 59.60 33.92 42.39
C PRO A 233 60.89 34.78 42.08
N ARG A 234 61.50 35.63 42.93
CA ARG A 234 61.62 35.77 44.41
C ARG A 234 61.76 37.23 44.83
N VAL A 235 61.15 37.57 45.98
CA VAL A 235 61.45 38.83 46.71
C VAL A 235 62.76 38.64 47.47
N LYS A 236 63.65 39.64 47.37
CA LYS A 236 64.89 39.72 48.15
C LYS A 236 64.53 40.34 49.50
N GLY A 237 64.81 39.64 50.60
CA GLY A 237 64.48 40.11 51.94
C GLY A 237 65.38 41.25 52.38
N GLU A 238 64.80 42.19 53.14
CA GLU A 238 65.52 43.12 54.00
C GLU A 238 64.73 43.24 55.31
N VAL A 239 65.45 43.27 56.44
CA VAL A 239 64.91 43.01 57.79
C VAL A 239 65.01 44.26 58.64
N THR A 240 63.89 44.68 59.24
CA THR A 240 63.76 45.49 60.47
C THR A 240 62.29 45.42 60.90
N SER A 241 61.92 44.86 62.07
CA SER A 241 61.86 45.54 63.38
C SER A 241 60.97 46.79 63.34
N ASP A 242 59.83 46.92 64.05
CA ASP A 242 59.27 46.14 65.15
C ASP A 242 57.74 46.27 65.19
N LEU A 243 57.01 45.23 65.63
CA LEU A 243 56.02 45.41 66.70
C LEU A 243 55.74 44.08 67.41
N ALA A 244 55.61 44.15 68.73
CA ALA A 244 55.58 43.01 69.62
C ALA A 244 54.32 42.14 69.51
N SER A 245 54.51 40.85 69.80
CA SER A 245 53.61 39.98 70.57
C SER A 245 52.10 40.04 70.29
N ASN A 246 51.57 38.93 69.77
CA ASN A 246 50.74 38.06 70.61
C ASN A 246 50.67 36.64 70.03
N GLN A 247 51.30 35.68 70.72
CA GLN A 247 50.97 34.26 70.56
C GLN A 247 49.65 33.99 71.30
N VAL A 248 48.67 33.42 70.58
CA VAL A 248 47.57 32.67 71.20
C VAL A 248 47.42 31.36 70.43
N THR A 249 47.72 30.26 71.11
CA THR A 249 47.47 28.88 70.65
C THR A 249 46.02 28.47 71.01
N TRP A 250 45.66 27.20 70.75
CA TRP A 250 44.34 26.56 70.95
C TRP A 250 43.35 26.74 69.79
N ALA A 251 42.56 25.74 69.38
CA ALA A 251 42.66 24.27 69.55
C ALA A 251 41.81 23.56 68.49
N GLU A 252 42.05 22.26 68.27
CA GLU A 252 41.25 21.36 67.42
C GLU A 252 39.81 21.19 67.97
N SER A 253 38.81 21.12 67.10
CA SER A 253 37.48 20.59 67.46
C SER A 253 36.75 19.96 66.25
N GLN A 254 36.56 18.64 66.31
CA GLN A 254 35.80 17.83 65.36
C GLN A 254 34.27 18.03 65.47
N PRO A 255 33.46 17.58 64.48
CA PRO A 255 32.01 17.78 64.45
C PRO A 255 31.21 16.90 65.44
N PRO A 256 29.97 17.29 65.79
CA PRO A 256 29.09 16.54 66.68
C PRO A 256 28.45 15.30 66.02
N PRO A 257 27.88 14.36 66.80
CA PRO A 257 27.75 12.96 66.41
C PRO A 257 26.35 12.53 65.94
N ASP A 258 26.34 11.27 65.48
CA ASP A 258 25.22 10.44 65.06
C ASP A 258 24.30 10.00 66.23
N SER A 259 23.05 9.63 65.91
CA SER A 259 22.16 8.88 66.82
C SER A 259 21.09 8.08 66.05
N GLN A 260 21.45 6.86 65.67
CA GLN A 260 20.63 5.63 65.76
C GLN A 260 19.81 5.57 67.08
N ASP A 261 18.70 4.84 67.29
CA ASP A 261 18.02 3.68 66.65
C ASP A 261 16.63 3.53 67.37
N PRO A 262 15.80 2.42 67.32
CA PRO A 262 15.77 1.21 66.48
C PRO A 262 14.35 0.84 65.91
N GLU A 263 14.26 -0.37 65.35
CA GLU A 263 13.13 -1.10 64.72
C GLU A 263 11.92 -1.50 65.61
N GLU A 264 10.75 -1.70 64.97
CA GLU A 264 9.88 -2.91 65.02
C GLU A 264 8.73 -2.78 63.97
N VAL A 265 7.95 -3.81 63.58
CA VAL A 265 8.26 -5.14 62.98
C VAL A 265 6.95 -5.80 62.46
N LEU A 266 7.01 -6.74 61.48
CA LEU A 266 5.90 -7.61 60.96
C LEU A 266 4.73 -6.92 60.18
N ALA A 267 4.00 -7.55 59.24
CA ALA A 267 3.97 -8.94 58.73
C ALA A 267 3.63 -9.02 57.21
N VAL A 268 3.75 -10.22 56.63
CA VAL A 268 3.33 -10.63 55.28
C VAL A 268 2.01 -11.43 55.37
N GLU A 269 1.08 -11.26 54.42
CA GLU A 269 0.18 -12.36 54.00
C GLU A 269 -0.36 -12.18 52.56
N GLU A 270 -0.70 -13.28 51.89
CA GLU A 270 -1.05 -13.37 50.46
C GLU A 270 -2.54 -13.73 50.21
N THR A 271 -3.25 -12.95 49.37
CA THR A 271 -4.40 -13.40 48.52
C THR A 271 -5.62 -13.99 49.27
N PRO A 272 -6.71 -14.54 48.65
CA PRO A 272 -7.02 -14.83 47.23
C PRO A 272 -7.29 -13.59 46.36
#